data_AF-A0A5S5BZ49-F1
#
_entry.id   AF-A0A5S5BZ49-F1
#
_cell.length_a   1.000
_cell.length_b   1.000
_cell.length_c   1.000
_cell.angle_alpha   90.00
_cell.angle_beta   90.00
_cell.angle_gamma   90.00
#
_symmetry.space_group_name_H-M   'P 1'
#
loop_
_entity.id
_entity.type
_entity.pdbx_description
1 polymer ?
#
loop_
_entity_poly.entity_id
_entity_poly.type
_entity_poly.pdbx_seq_one_letter_code
_entity_poly.pdbx_strand_id
1 'polypeptide(L)'
;MVRDWRNIDKVTIFNGKDENGNRYLSQFLKDYQNIFQPDMINAGCQRCLNDYYNNYIKYVSSMKTEKKESGFKLREKYNGIPLEFGSATLVTNANITDEIGNKLLKDHPRGEELFEAIPEEEEIVLTRIEVLDKMTRAQLDETATGLGLNPDDYKNKGLIAEAIAEKEEVVDEEE
;
A
#
# COMPACT_ATOMS: atom_id res chain seq x y z
N MET A 1 5.78 20.71 7.20
CA MET A 1 5.64 19.95 5.93
C MET A 1 6.91 19.11 5.76
N VAL A 2 6.80 17.79 5.69
CA VAL A 2 7.96 16.88 5.58
C VAL A 2 8.42 16.88 4.11
N ARG A 3 9.67 17.24 3.86
CA ARG A 3 10.24 17.22 2.51
C ARG A 3 10.62 15.79 2.12
N ASP A 4 10.28 15.37 0.90
CA ASP A 4 10.69 14.06 0.40
C ASP A 4 12.08 14.14 -0.23
N TRP A 5 13.09 13.68 0.51
CA TRP A 5 14.48 13.66 0.07
C TRP A 5 14.79 12.49 -0.90
N ARG A 6 13.85 11.58 -1.18
CA ARG A 6 14.09 10.42 -2.07
C ARG A 6 14.26 10.78 -3.54
N ASN A 7 13.81 11.96 -3.94
CA ASN A 7 13.92 12.44 -5.32
C ASN A 7 15.33 12.97 -5.66
N ILE A 8 16.21 13.08 -4.66
CA ILE A 8 17.60 13.53 -4.81
C ILE A 8 18.51 12.37 -4.42
N ASP A 9 19.54 12.07 -5.20
CA ASP A 9 20.46 11.00 -4.86
C ASP A 9 21.24 11.33 -3.57
N LYS A 10 21.53 10.29 -2.78
CA LYS A 10 22.19 10.42 -1.47
C LYS A 10 23.53 11.16 -1.54
N VAL A 11 24.28 10.99 -2.63
CA VAL A 11 25.61 11.62 -2.80
C VAL A 11 25.44 13.13 -3.00
N THR A 12 24.46 13.54 -3.80
CA THR A 12 24.07 14.93 -4.02
C THR A 12 23.50 15.56 -2.74
N ILE A 13 22.76 14.82 -1.93
CA ILE A 13 22.31 15.33 -0.62
C ILE A 13 23.51 15.66 0.28
N PHE A 14 24.50 14.78 0.34
CA PHE A 14 25.64 14.98 1.25
C PHE A 14 26.66 16.01 0.75
N ASN A 15 26.85 16.13 -0.57
CA ASN A 15 27.95 16.93 -1.14
C ASN A 15 27.49 18.10 -2.01
N GLY A 16 26.25 18.08 -2.49
CA GLY A 16 25.73 19.03 -3.48
C GLY A 16 25.13 20.30 -2.89
N LYS A 17 24.65 21.15 -3.81
CA LYS A 17 23.95 22.40 -3.54
C LYS A 17 22.71 22.51 -4.40
N ASP A 18 21.72 23.26 -3.91
CA ASP A 18 20.55 23.65 -4.70
C ASP A 18 20.87 24.78 -5.69
N GLU A 19 19.87 25.15 -6.49
CA GLU A 19 19.94 26.23 -7.49
C GLU A 19 20.30 27.60 -6.89
N ASN A 20 20.04 27.79 -5.59
CA ASN A 20 20.33 29.01 -4.84
C ASN A 20 21.71 28.96 -4.15
N GLY A 21 22.48 27.88 -4.33
CA GLY A 21 23.79 27.68 -3.74
C GLY A 21 23.79 27.20 -2.29
N ASN A 22 22.63 26.87 -1.71
CA ASN A 22 22.53 26.32 -0.36
C ASN A 22 22.90 24.84 -0.36
N ARG A 23 23.61 24.38 0.68
CA ARG A 23 23.96 22.96 0.80
C ARG A 23 22.73 22.11 1.10
N TYR A 24 22.55 21.03 0.33
CA TYR A 24 21.49 20.05 0.58
C TYR A 24 21.65 19.41 1.96
N LEU A 25 22.88 19.12 2.38
CA LEU A 25 23.17 18.54 3.68
C LEU A 25 22.59 19.37 4.84
N SER A 26 22.74 20.69 4.80
CA SER A 26 22.23 21.58 5.85
C SER A 26 20.70 21.57 5.89
N GLN A 27 20.06 21.53 4.72
CA GLN A 27 18.60 21.45 4.62
C GLN A 27 18.08 20.10 5.13
N PHE A 28 18.72 19.01 4.72
CA PHE A 28 18.39 17.65 5.17
C PHE A 28 18.53 17.50 6.69
N LEU A 29 19.65 17.96 7.27
CA LEU A 29 19.87 17.88 8.71
C LEU A 29 18.86 18.72 9.49
N LYS A 30 18.45 19.88 8.96
CA LYS A 30 17.40 20.70 9.57
C LYS A 30 16.06 19.96 9.58
N ASP A 31 15.69 19.32 8.46
CA ASP A 31 14.48 18.51 8.39
C ASP A 31 14.54 17.31 9.34
N TYR A 32 15.70 16.64 9.41
CA TYR A 32 15.93 15.54 10.36
C TYR A 32 15.78 16.01 11.82
N GLN A 33 16.36 17.15 12.20
CA GLN A 33 16.22 17.71 13.55
C GLN A 33 14.78 18.02 13.91
N ASN A 34 14.03 18.61 12.98
CA ASN A 34 12.64 18.97 13.22
C ASN A 34 11.76 17.73 13.48
N ILE A 35 12.09 16.59 12.86
CA ILE A 35 11.30 15.36 13.00
C ILE A 35 11.74 14.54 14.22
N PHE A 36 13.04 14.28 14.35
CA PHE A 36 13.56 13.31 15.33
C PHE A 36 14.06 13.96 16.62
N GLN A 37 14.19 15.30 16.66
CA GLN A 37 14.67 16.07 17.81
C GLN A 37 15.87 15.43 18.53
N PRO A 38 16.95 15.05 17.81
CA PRO A 38 18.10 14.39 18.43
C PRO A 38 18.87 15.38 19.33
N ASP A 39 19.41 14.88 20.44
CA ASP A 39 20.21 15.68 21.38
C ASP A 39 21.46 16.29 20.72
N MET A 40 22.03 15.59 19.74
CA MET A 40 23.20 16.05 18.99
C MET A 40 23.18 15.54 17.55
N ILE A 41 23.57 16.41 16.61
CA ILE A 41 23.84 16.05 15.22
C ILE A 41 25.32 16.22 14.90
N ASN A 42 25.91 15.19 14.29
CA ASN A 42 27.27 15.25 13.79
C ASN A 42 27.30 15.27 12.25
N ALA A 43 27.44 16.47 11.69
CA ALA A 43 27.49 16.69 10.24
C ALA A 43 28.82 16.25 9.59
N GLY A 44 29.88 15.99 10.38
CA GLY A 44 31.19 15.53 9.90
C GLY A 44 31.36 14.01 9.90
N CYS A 45 30.42 13.27 10.49
CA CYS A 45 30.48 11.82 10.62
C CYS A 45 29.74 11.14 9.47
N GLN A 46 30.47 10.62 8.48
CA GLN A 46 29.86 9.97 7.31
C GLN A 46 28.94 8.80 7.68
N ARG A 47 29.31 8.00 8.68
CA ARG A 47 28.46 6.91 9.18
C ARG A 47 27.14 7.45 9.74
N CYS A 48 27.22 8.48 10.58
CA CYS A 48 26.07 9.13 11.18
C CYS A 48 25.14 9.74 10.11
N LEU A 49 25.70 10.37 9.07
CA LEU A 49 24.91 10.90 7.95
C LEU A 49 24.12 9.80 7.22
N ASN A 50 24.72 8.62 7.02
CA ASN A 50 24.02 7.48 6.45
C ASN A 50 22.90 6.98 7.37
N ASP A 51 23.15 6.91 8.68
CA ASP A 51 22.15 6.48 9.66
C ASP A 51 20.96 7.47 9.69
N TYR A 52 21.23 8.78 9.70
CA TYR A 52 20.21 9.82 9.62
C TYR A 52 19.38 9.70 8.33
N TYR A 53 20.04 9.51 7.18
CA TYR A 53 19.37 9.33 5.91
C TYR A 53 18.46 8.10 5.93
N ASN A 54 18.97 6.95 6.36
CA ASN A 54 18.20 5.71 6.41
C ASN A 54 16.98 5.82 7.35
N ASN A 55 17.16 6.43 8.52
CA ASN A 55 16.07 6.67 9.47
C ASN A 55 15.00 7.61 8.88
N TYR A 56 15.44 8.68 8.21
CA TYR A 56 14.53 9.61 7.56
C TYR A 56 13.73 8.94 6.44
N ILE A 57 14.40 8.20 5.56
CA ILE A 57 13.71 7.47 4.48
C ILE A 57 12.73 6.45 5.05
N LYS A 58 13.11 5.70 6.10
CA LYS A 58 12.21 4.76 6.77
C LYS A 58 10.97 5.46 7.32
N TYR A 59 11.14 6.60 7.98
CA TYR A 59 10.05 7.41 8.52
C TYR A 59 9.10 7.89 7.42
N VAL A 60 9.63 8.49 6.35
CA VAL A 60 8.82 8.97 5.22
C VAL A 60 8.11 7.80 4.51
N SER A 61 8.78 6.66 4.35
CA SER A 61 8.15 5.46 3.78
C SER A 61 7.03 4.94 4.68
N SER A 62 7.23 4.91 6.01
CA SER A 62 6.18 4.49 6.96
C SER A 62 5.00 5.46 7.04
N MET A 63 5.21 6.75 6.74
CA MET A 63 4.15 7.76 6.66
C MET A 63 3.40 7.73 5.32
N LYS A 64 4.06 7.32 4.22
CA LYS A 64 3.42 7.20 2.90
C LYS A 64 2.66 5.88 2.73
N THR A 65 3.00 4.84 3.47
CA THR A 65 2.06 3.76 3.75
C THR A 65 1.00 4.32 4.70
N GLU A 66 0.01 5.02 4.17
CA GLU A 66 -1.32 4.89 4.76
C GLU A 66 -1.52 3.37 4.87
N LYS A 67 -1.71 2.88 6.11
CA LYS A 67 -2.18 1.51 6.27
C LYS A 67 -3.50 1.49 5.52
N LYS A 68 -3.51 0.94 4.30
CA LYS A 68 -4.75 0.43 3.75
C LYS A 68 -5.25 -0.52 4.82
N GLU A 69 -6.35 -0.16 5.48
CA GLU A 69 -7.03 -1.08 6.36
C GLU A 69 -7.39 -2.25 5.47
N SER A 70 -6.83 -3.42 5.77
CA SER A 70 -6.94 -4.59 4.91
C SER A 70 -8.36 -5.16 4.81
N GLY A 71 -9.35 -4.49 5.41
CA GLY A 71 -10.70 -5.00 5.69
C GLY A 71 -10.73 -6.19 6.66
N PHE A 72 -9.66 -6.97 6.76
CA PHE A 72 -9.53 -8.09 7.67
C PHE A 72 -9.48 -7.63 9.12
N LYS A 73 -10.39 -8.17 9.93
CA LYS A 73 -10.43 -8.00 11.38
C LYS A 73 -10.42 -9.36 12.05
N LEU A 74 -9.39 -9.66 12.83
CA LEU A 74 -9.34 -10.83 13.69
C LEU A 74 -10.31 -10.66 14.86
N ARG A 75 -10.94 -11.76 15.29
CA ARG A 75 -11.68 -11.79 16.55
C ARG A 75 -10.72 -11.54 17.70
N GLU A 76 -11.18 -10.86 18.74
CA GLU A 76 -10.36 -10.47 19.89
C GLU A 76 -9.58 -11.64 20.53
N LYS A 77 -10.21 -12.83 20.62
CA LYS A 77 -9.56 -14.05 21.15
C LYS A 77 -8.38 -14.57 20.31
N TYR A 78 -8.23 -14.10 19.07
CA TYR A 78 -7.16 -14.46 18.13
C TYR A 78 -6.24 -13.26 17.83
N ASN A 79 -6.41 -12.14 18.52
CA ASN A 79 -5.50 -11.01 18.41
C ASN A 79 -4.15 -11.39 19.07
N GLY A 80 -3.10 -11.55 18.27
CA GLY A 80 -1.78 -12.01 18.71
C GLY A 80 -1.48 -13.48 18.41
N ILE A 81 -2.15 -14.11 17.45
CA ILE A 81 -1.81 -15.48 17.00
C ILE A 81 -0.51 -15.50 16.18
N PRO A 82 0.26 -16.60 16.20
CA PRO A 82 1.40 -16.75 15.31
C PRO A 82 0.94 -16.86 13.85
N LEU A 83 1.71 -16.28 12.91
CA LEU A 83 1.41 -16.32 11.47
C LEU A 83 1.32 -17.76 10.91
N GLU A 84 2.15 -18.65 11.44
CA GLU A 84 2.21 -20.07 11.09
C GLU A 84 2.75 -20.86 12.29
N PHE A 85 2.58 -22.18 12.28
CA PHE A 85 3.04 -23.02 13.38
C PHE A 85 4.56 -22.84 13.63
N GLY A 86 4.92 -22.37 14.82
CA GLY A 86 6.30 -22.11 15.20
C GLY A 86 6.86 -20.74 14.79
N SER A 87 6.05 -19.86 14.18
CA SER A 87 6.47 -18.50 13.85
C SER A 87 6.67 -17.63 15.09
N ALA A 88 7.75 -16.84 15.08
CA ALA A 88 7.96 -15.77 16.07
C ALA A 88 7.13 -14.51 15.77
N THR A 89 6.52 -14.43 14.58
CA THR A 89 5.73 -13.28 14.15
C THR A 89 4.29 -13.42 14.64
N LEU A 90 3.85 -12.48 15.48
CA LEU A 90 2.48 -12.39 15.97
C LEU A 90 1.65 -11.46 15.10
N VAL A 91 0.49 -11.94 14.67
CA VAL A 91 -0.50 -11.20 13.90
C VAL A 91 -1.54 -10.62 14.85
N THR A 92 -1.83 -9.33 14.68
CA THR A 92 -2.74 -8.53 15.48
C THR A 92 -3.60 -7.67 14.56
N ASN A 93 -4.74 -7.18 15.04
CA ASN A 93 -5.56 -6.22 14.29
C ASN A 93 -4.79 -4.93 13.93
N ALA A 94 -3.71 -4.62 14.64
CA ALA A 94 -2.87 -3.46 14.35
C ALA A 94 -1.85 -3.69 13.23
N ASN A 95 -1.52 -4.93 12.86
CA ASN A 95 -0.48 -5.24 11.88
C ASN A 95 -0.92 -6.20 10.77
N ILE A 96 -2.19 -6.62 10.77
CA ILE A 96 -2.75 -7.43 9.71
C ILE A 96 -2.82 -6.61 8.41
N THR A 97 -2.38 -7.25 7.33
CA THR A 97 -2.40 -6.74 5.95
C THR A 97 -3.21 -7.71 5.09
N ASP A 98 -3.58 -7.32 3.87
CA ASP A 98 -4.31 -8.19 2.93
C ASP A 98 -3.58 -9.51 2.71
N GLU A 99 -2.25 -9.45 2.50
CA GLU A 99 -1.40 -10.63 2.33
C GLU A 99 -1.44 -11.56 3.57
N ILE A 100 -1.39 -11.00 4.77
CA ILE A 100 -1.42 -11.77 6.02
C ILE A 100 -2.83 -12.35 6.26
N GLY A 101 -3.87 -11.56 6.01
CA GLY A 101 -5.28 -11.99 6.11
C GLY A 101 -5.56 -13.16 5.17
N ASN A 102 -5.22 -13.02 3.89
CA ASN A 102 -5.36 -14.07 2.87
C ASN A 102 -4.55 -15.33 3.21
N LYS A 103 -3.31 -15.16 3.71
CA LYS A 103 -2.50 -16.31 4.13
C LYS A 103 -3.14 -17.05 5.30
N LEU A 104 -3.62 -16.33 6.31
CA LEU A 104 -4.30 -16.93 7.46
C LEU A 104 -5.62 -17.60 7.04
N LEU A 105 -6.37 -17.01 6.10
CA LEU A 105 -7.60 -17.59 5.57
C LEU A 105 -7.34 -18.96 4.91
N LYS A 106 -6.29 -19.04 4.09
CA LYS A 106 -5.96 -20.22 3.29
C LYS A 106 -5.23 -21.33 4.05
N ASP A 107 -4.26 -20.95 4.87
CA ASP A 107 -3.29 -21.90 5.44
C ASP A 107 -3.56 -22.24 6.92
N HIS A 108 -4.32 -21.41 7.65
CA HIS A 108 -4.58 -21.65 9.07
C HIS A 108 -5.67 -22.71 9.26
N PRO A 109 -5.53 -23.68 10.19
CA PRO A 109 -6.53 -24.73 10.42
C PRO A 109 -7.94 -24.25 10.80
N ARG A 110 -8.06 -22.97 11.18
CA ARG A 110 -9.32 -22.32 11.55
C ARG A 110 -9.82 -21.33 10.51
N GLY A 111 -9.02 -21.02 9.47
CA GLY A 111 -9.37 -20.14 8.35
C GLY A 111 -10.25 -18.95 8.72
N GLU A 112 -11.45 -18.90 8.13
CA GLU A 112 -12.50 -17.89 8.36
C GLU A 112 -12.89 -17.68 9.83
N GLU A 113 -12.86 -18.72 10.66
CA GLU A 113 -13.25 -18.61 12.08
C GLU A 113 -12.35 -17.66 12.87
N LEU A 114 -11.13 -17.38 12.37
CA LEU A 114 -10.21 -16.42 12.96
C LEU A 114 -10.73 -14.98 12.87
N PHE A 115 -11.56 -14.70 11.88
CA PHE A 115 -11.97 -13.37 11.51
C PHE A 115 -13.34 -13.02 12.08
N GLU A 116 -13.46 -11.75 12.48
CA GLU A 116 -14.69 -11.05 12.80
C GLU A 116 -15.25 -10.34 11.56
N ALA A 117 -14.36 -9.81 10.72
CA ALA A 117 -14.67 -9.27 9.40
C ALA A 117 -13.61 -9.75 8.41
N ILE A 118 -14.06 -10.13 7.22
CA ILE A 118 -13.25 -10.46 6.06
C ILE A 118 -13.67 -9.44 5.01
N PRO A 119 -12.75 -8.80 4.27
CA PRO A 119 -13.13 -7.99 3.13
C PRO A 119 -13.81 -8.90 2.10
N GLU A 120 -15.07 -8.62 1.81
CA GLU A 120 -15.67 -8.87 0.50
C GLU A 120 -14.94 -7.95 -0.50
N GLU A 121 -14.46 -8.27 -1.70
CA GLU A 121 -14.46 -9.44 -2.57
C GLU A 121 -13.31 -9.25 -3.60
N GLU A 122 -12.27 -10.09 -3.61
CA GLU A 122 -11.39 -10.21 -4.81
C GLU A 122 -11.81 -11.43 -5.67
N GLU A 123 -12.53 -12.39 -5.08
CA GLU A 123 -12.87 -13.65 -5.76
C GLU A 123 -14.02 -13.47 -6.76
N ILE A 124 -15.00 -12.60 -6.47
CA ILE A 124 -16.06 -12.27 -7.44
C ILE A 124 -15.49 -11.43 -8.59
N VAL A 125 -14.65 -10.45 -8.31
CA VAL A 125 -14.03 -9.62 -9.34
C VAL A 125 -13.12 -10.45 -10.26
N LEU A 126 -12.29 -11.34 -9.72
CA LEU A 126 -11.48 -12.25 -10.52
C LEU A 126 -12.34 -13.20 -11.38
N THR A 127 -13.37 -13.83 -10.82
CA THR A 127 -14.25 -14.71 -11.60
C THR A 127 -15.05 -13.94 -12.65
N ARG A 128 -15.48 -12.71 -12.34
CA ARG A 128 -16.17 -11.83 -13.29
C ARG A 128 -15.24 -11.39 -14.40
N ILE A 129 -14.01 -10.95 -14.08
CA ILE A 129 -12.99 -10.60 -15.06
C ILE A 129 -12.64 -11.81 -15.94
N GLU A 130 -12.54 -13.02 -15.38
CA GLU A 130 -12.32 -14.25 -16.17
C GLU A 130 -13.47 -14.58 -17.13
N VAL A 131 -14.70 -14.24 -16.77
CA VAL A 131 -15.87 -14.34 -17.65
C VAL A 131 -15.82 -13.25 -18.73
N LEU A 132 -15.52 -12.01 -18.35
CA LEU A 132 -15.43 -10.86 -19.24
C LEU A 132 -14.25 -10.97 -20.22
N ASP A 133 -13.13 -11.58 -19.83
CA ASP A 133 -11.96 -11.76 -20.70
C ASP A 133 -12.23 -12.74 -21.87
N LYS A 134 -13.22 -13.63 -21.69
CA LYS A 134 -13.73 -14.52 -22.74
C LYS A 134 -14.70 -13.82 -23.69
N MET A 135 -15.20 -12.64 -23.34
CA MET A 135 -16.05 -11.83 -24.20
C MET A 135 -15.22 -11.07 -25.23
N THR A 136 -15.84 -10.77 -26.37
CA THR A 136 -15.22 -9.93 -27.39
C THR A 136 -15.26 -8.46 -26.96
N ARG A 137 -14.34 -7.65 -27.49
CA ARG A 137 -14.30 -6.21 -27.21
C ARG A 137 -15.65 -5.52 -27.47
N ALA A 138 -16.33 -5.86 -28.56
CA ALA A 138 -17.63 -5.30 -28.90
C ALA A 138 -18.71 -5.63 -27.85
N GLN A 139 -18.67 -6.83 -27.27
CA GLN A 139 -19.61 -7.21 -26.20
C GLN A 139 -19.30 -6.46 -24.90
N LEU A 140 -18.02 -6.28 -24.57
CA LEU A 140 -17.62 -5.46 -23.42
C LEU A 140 -18.02 -4.00 -23.60
N ASP A 141 -17.91 -3.44 -24.80
CA ASP A 141 -18.31 -2.07 -25.10
C ASP A 141 -19.83 -1.88 -24.92
N GLU A 142 -20.63 -2.87 -25.32
CA GLU A 142 -22.08 -2.88 -25.11
C GLU A 142 -22.44 -2.94 -23.61
N THR A 143 -21.79 -3.83 -22.84
CA THR A 143 -21.98 -3.93 -21.39
C THR A 143 -21.57 -2.64 -20.68
N ALA A 144 -20.39 -2.09 -21.02
CA ALA A 144 -19.89 -0.83 -20.48
C ALA A 144 -20.88 0.33 -20.75
N THR A 145 -21.39 0.43 -21.98
CA THR A 145 -22.37 1.47 -22.34
C THR A 145 -23.67 1.32 -21.54
N GLY A 146 -24.13 0.08 -21.33
CA GLY A 146 -25.29 -0.22 -20.49
C GLY A 146 -25.12 0.22 -19.02
N LEU A 147 -23.89 0.20 -18.51
CA LEU A 147 -23.50 0.66 -17.17
C LEU A 147 -23.15 2.15 -17.10
N GLY A 148 -23.30 2.89 -18.21
CA GLY A 148 -22.97 4.32 -18.29
C GLY A 148 -21.47 4.62 -18.39
N LEU A 149 -20.64 3.62 -18.68
CA LEU A 149 -19.23 3.80 -18.99
C LEU A 149 -19.07 4.11 -20.49
N ASN A 150 -18.07 4.92 -20.84
CA ASN A 150 -17.73 5.20 -22.23
C ASN A 150 -16.62 4.26 -22.72
N PRO A 151 -16.88 3.35 -23.67
CA PRO A 151 -15.88 2.39 -24.14
C PRO A 151 -14.60 3.01 -24.71
N ASP A 152 -14.70 4.20 -25.31
CA ASP A 152 -13.58 4.91 -25.92
C ASP A 152 -12.52 5.38 -24.90
N ASP A 153 -12.89 5.43 -23.62
CA ASP A 153 -11.96 5.81 -22.54
C ASP A 153 -10.97 4.68 -22.21
N TYR A 154 -11.26 3.44 -22.65
CA TYR A 154 -10.49 2.25 -22.31
C TYR A 154 -9.68 1.74 -23.49
N LYS A 155 -8.35 1.83 -23.39
CA LYS A 155 -7.39 1.52 -24.47
C LYS A 155 -7.36 0.04 -24.89
N ASN A 156 -7.81 -0.87 -24.05
CA ASN A 156 -7.77 -2.31 -24.32
C ASN A 156 -8.90 -3.06 -23.60
N LYS A 157 -9.11 -4.31 -24.00
CA LYS A 157 -10.17 -5.17 -23.46
C LYS A 157 -10.04 -5.48 -21.96
N GLY A 158 -8.82 -5.50 -21.41
CA GLY A 158 -8.60 -5.76 -19.99
C GLY A 158 -9.08 -4.59 -19.13
N LEU A 159 -8.71 -3.37 -19.53
CA LEU A 159 -9.09 -2.15 -18.80
C LEU A 159 -10.60 -1.91 -18.76
N ILE A 160 -11.31 -2.24 -19.85
CA ILE A 160 -12.77 -2.12 -19.85
C ILE A 160 -13.43 -3.24 -19.04
N ALA A 161 -12.88 -4.45 -19.03
CA ALA A 161 -13.41 -5.55 -18.22
C ALA A 161 -13.26 -5.29 -16.73
N GLU A 162 -12.12 -4.74 -16.31
CA GLU A 162 -11.87 -4.29 -14.93
C GLU A 162 -12.86 -3.19 -14.52
N ALA A 163 -13.03 -2.17 -15.35
CA ALA A 163 -13.99 -1.09 -15.08
C ALA A 163 -15.45 -1.55 -15.06
N ILE A 164 -15.83 -2.54 -15.87
CA ILE A 164 -17.17 -3.16 -15.82
C ILE A 164 -17.35 -3.90 -14.49
N ALA A 165 -16.37 -4.72 -14.08
CA ALA A 165 -16.45 -5.48 -12.83
C ALA A 165 -16.55 -4.56 -11.60
N GLU A 166 -15.72 -3.51 -11.55
CA GLU A 166 -15.78 -2.49 -10.48
C GLU A 166 -17.13 -1.73 -10.49
N LYS A 167 -17.70 -1.48 -11.67
CA LYS A 167 -18.96 -0.73 -11.78
C LYS A 167 -20.18 -1.58 -11.41
N GLU A 168 -20.15 -2.88 -11.67
CA GLU A 168 -21.21 -3.83 -11.28
C GLU A 168 -21.22 -4.06 -9.75
N GLU A 169 -20.05 -4.13 -9.10
CA GLU A 169 -19.92 -4.25 -7.64
C GLU A 169 -20.64 -3.10 -6.90
N VAL A 170 -20.52 -1.86 -7.38
CA VAL A 170 -21.16 -0.68 -6.78
C VAL A 170 -22.69 -0.71 -6.90
N VAL A 171 -23.26 -1.51 -7.81
CA VAL A 171 -24.72 -1.59 -8.00
C VAL A 171 -25.37 -2.59 -7.05
N ASP A 172 -24.64 -3.63 -6.62
CA ASP A 172 -25.16 -4.65 -5.69
C ASP A 172 -25.17 -4.18 -4.21
N GLU A 173 -24.47 -3.10 -3.86
CA GLU A 173 -24.48 -2.52 -2.50
C GLU A 173 -25.74 -1.66 -2.18
N GLU A 174 -26.59 -1.34 -3.16
CA GLU A 174 -27.75 -0.43 -2.97
C GLU A 174 -29.13 -1.12 -2.78
N GLU A 175 -29.21 -2.44 -2.61
CA GLU A 175 -30.51 -3.16 -2.44
C GLU A 175 -30.91 -3.48 -0.98
#